data_AF-A0A0G2BWA4-F1
#
_entry.id   AF-A0A0G2BWA4-F1
#
_cell.length_a   1.000
_cell.length_b   1.000
_cell.length_c   1.000
_cell.angle_alpha   90.00
_cell.angle_beta   90.00
_cell.angle_gamma   90.00
#
_symmetry.space_group_name_H-M   'P 1'
#
loop_
_entity.id
_entity.type
_entity.pdbx_description
1 polymer ?
#
loop_
_entity_poly.entity_id
_entity_poly.type
_entity_poly.pdbx_seq_one_letter_code
_entity_poly.pdbx_strand_id
1 'polypeptide(L)'
;YPHLSPLNKESFDVGADIFAKFSAYIKTGPNNQYLETALLREFKRLDDYLNTPLPQEIDQNSTNNILISNRKFLDGNHLTLADCNLLPKLHVIKVAAKKFCNFDIPAQFTGVWRYLNNAYAMEEFSQTCPADIEIENTYVNVAGKKK
;
A
#
# COMPACT_ATOMS: atom_id res chain seq x y z
N TYR A 1 -25.12 -12.67 2.80
CA TYR A 1 -24.21 -11.80 2.05
C TYR A 1 -22.88 -11.74 2.76
N PRO A 2 -21.73 -11.76 2.06
CA PRO A 2 -20.42 -11.60 2.69
C PRO A 2 -20.29 -10.19 3.29
N HIS A 3 -19.76 -10.10 4.50
CA HIS A 3 -19.50 -8.84 5.18
C HIS A 3 -18.07 -8.40 4.86
N LEU A 4 -17.92 -7.30 4.11
CA LEU A 4 -16.61 -6.81 3.64
C LEU A 4 -15.97 -5.78 4.57
N SER A 5 -16.66 -5.36 5.63
CA SER A 5 -16.06 -4.42 6.58
C SER A 5 -14.97 -5.12 7.39
N PRO A 6 -13.80 -4.50 7.56
CA PRO A 6 -12.76 -5.03 8.42
C PRO A 6 -13.23 -5.10 9.88
N LEU A 7 -12.66 -6.04 10.61
CA LEU A 7 -12.84 -6.26 12.04
C LEU A 7 -11.98 -5.27 12.84
N ASN A 8 -10.76 -4.98 12.39
CA ASN A 8 -9.85 -4.10 13.09
C ASN A 8 -9.95 -2.68 12.53
N LYS A 9 -10.22 -1.69 13.40
CA LYS A 9 -10.33 -0.28 12.97
C LYS A 9 -9.04 0.25 12.35
N GLU A 10 -7.90 -0.21 12.87
CA GLU A 10 -6.57 0.18 12.38
C GLU A 10 -6.36 -0.17 10.89
N SER A 11 -7.06 -1.20 10.38
CA SER A 11 -7.05 -1.57 8.96
C SER A 11 -7.50 -0.43 8.04
N PHE A 12 -8.37 0.48 8.50
CA PHE A 12 -8.76 1.66 7.73
C PHE A 12 -7.79 2.84 7.87
N ASP A 13 -7.15 2.97 9.04
CA ASP A 13 -6.30 4.10 9.35
C ASP A 13 -4.89 3.94 8.76
N VAL A 14 -4.42 2.70 8.65
CA VAL A 14 -3.11 2.38 8.10
C VAL A 14 -3.06 2.68 6.61
N GLY A 15 -2.11 3.51 6.19
CA GLY A 15 -1.98 3.94 4.80
C GLY A 15 -2.99 5.01 4.36
N ALA A 16 -3.84 5.55 5.24
CA ALA A 16 -4.76 6.63 4.89
C ALA A 16 -4.04 7.87 4.33
N ASP A 17 -2.85 8.19 4.87
CA ASP A 17 -2.05 9.34 4.48
C ASP A 17 -1.09 9.09 3.31
N ILE A 18 -0.88 7.82 2.90
CA ILE A 18 0.17 7.47 1.93
C ILE A 18 -0.01 8.18 0.59
N PHE A 19 -1.26 8.26 0.13
CA PHE A 19 -1.59 8.89 -1.14
C PHE A 19 -1.49 10.42 -1.08
N ALA A 20 -1.74 11.01 0.08
CA ALA A 20 -1.55 12.45 0.29
C ALA A 20 -0.06 12.80 0.27
N LYS A 21 0.80 12.01 0.94
CA LYS A 21 2.27 12.20 0.90
C LYS A 21 2.82 12.02 -0.52
N PHE A 22 2.38 10.97 -1.22
CA PHE A 22 2.73 10.75 -2.62
C PHE A 22 2.31 11.93 -3.50
N SER A 23 1.07 12.41 -3.34
CA SER A 23 0.55 13.53 -4.12
C SER A 23 1.36 14.81 -3.93
N ALA A 24 1.88 15.06 -2.73
CA ALA A 24 2.80 16.16 -2.49
C ALA A 24 4.16 15.91 -3.17
N TYR A 25 4.73 14.72 -2.99
CA TYR A 25 6.03 14.34 -3.56
C TYR A 25 6.07 14.43 -5.09
N ILE A 26 5.10 13.84 -5.79
CA ILE A 26 5.08 13.82 -7.26
C ILE A 26 4.88 15.21 -7.88
N LYS A 27 4.21 16.13 -7.18
CA LYS A 27 4.00 17.52 -7.63
C LYS A 27 5.25 18.38 -7.52
N THR A 28 6.11 18.12 -6.54
CA THR A 28 7.35 18.88 -6.31
C THR A 28 8.57 18.29 -7.03
N GLY A 29 8.47 17.04 -7.49
CA GLY A 29 9.54 16.33 -8.16
C GLY A 29 10.50 15.59 -7.20
N PRO A 30 11.36 14.72 -7.75
CA PRO A 30 12.20 13.78 -6.98
C PRO A 30 13.31 14.44 -6.14
N ASN A 31 13.58 15.73 -6.34
CA ASN A 31 14.65 16.42 -5.63
C ASN A 31 14.28 16.79 -4.18
N ASN A 32 13.03 16.57 -3.76
CA ASN A 32 12.58 16.90 -2.41
C ASN A 32 12.71 15.70 -1.46
N GLN A 33 13.89 15.56 -0.86
CA GLN A 33 14.21 14.49 0.10
C GLN A 33 13.28 14.47 1.33
N TYR A 34 12.78 15.62 1.77
CA TYR A 34 11.85 15.71 2.90
C TYR A 34 10.53 15.01 2.58
N LEU A 35 9.97 15.25 1.39
CA LEU A 35 8.72 14.62 0.96
C LEU A 35 8.89 13.14 0.65
N GLU A 36 10.04 12.74 0.10
CA GLU A 36 10.37 11.32 -0.08
C GLU A 36 10.45 10.60 1.27
N THR A 37 11.15 11.19 2.25
CA THR A 37 11.25 10.65 3.61
C THR A 37 9.88 10.55 4.28
N ALA A 38 9.00 11.53 4.05
CA ALA A 38 7.63 11.49 4.57
C ALA A 38 6.81 10.37 3.92
N LEU A 39 6.95 10.14 2.61
CA LEU A 39 6.30 9.03 1.91
C LEU A 39 6.83 7.67 2.42
N LEU A 40 8.15 7.54 2.57
CA LEU A 40 8.78 6.34 3.13
C LEU A 40 8.33 6.04 4.56
N ARG A 41 8.05 7.07 5.37
CA ARG A 41 7.51 6.90 6.72
C ARG A 41 6.11 6.26 6.70
N GLU A 42 5.25 6.65 5.75
CA GLU A 42 3.93 6.03 5.61
C GLU A 42 4.03 4.59 5.09
N PHE A 43 4.94 4.31 4.15
CA PHE A 43 5.23 2.92 3.75
C PHE A 43 5.74 2.07 4.90
N LYS A 44 6.64 2.62 5.73
CA LYS A 44 7.13 1.93 6.93
C LYS A 44 5.98 1.63 7.90
N ARG A 45 5.11 2.59 8.18
CA ARG A 45 3.96 2.38 9.07
C ARG A 45 3.03 1.28 8.55
N LEU A 46 2.78 1.25 7.24
CA LEU A 46 2.02 0.19 6.59
C LEU A 46 2.73 -1.17 6.69
N ASP A 47 4.04 -1.21 6.47
CA ASP A 47 4.84 -2.42 6.57
C ASP A 47 4.86 -3.00 7.99
N ASP A 48 5.09 -2.15 8.98
CA ASP A 48 5.08 -2.50 10.40
C ASP A 48 3.73 -3.11 10.78
N TYR A 49 2.62 -2.51 10.33
CA TYR A 49 1.28 -3.05 10.55
C TYR A 49 1.08 -4.42 9.88
N LEU A 50 1.44 -4.56 8.60
CA LEU A 50 1.29 -5.80 7.85
C LEU A 50 2.15 -6.94 8.43
N ASN A 51 3.29 -6.62 9.04
CA ASN A 51 4.16 -7.61 9.68
C ASN A 51 3.79 -7.88 11.15
N THR A 52 3.05 -6.99 11.81
CA THR A 52 2.56 -7.21 13.18
C THR A 52 1.37 -8.17 13.17
N PRO A 53 1.42 -9.31 13.89
CA PRO A 53 0.30 -10.24 14.00
C PRO A 53 -0.98 -9.58 14.55
N LEU A 54 -2.12 -9.82 13.90
CA LEU A 54 -3.41 -9.38 14.42
C LEU A 54 -3.84 -10.26 15.62
N PRO A 55 -4.74 -9.77 16.50
CA PRO A 55 -5.25 -10.58 17.62
C PRO A 55 -5.87 -11.91 17.17
N GLN A 56 -6.47 -11.96 15.98
CA GLN A 56 -7.07 -13.16 15.41
C GLN A 56 -6.03 -14.20 14.96
N GLU A 57 -4.78 -13.79 14.74
CA GLU A 57 -3.67 -14.69 14.40
C GLU A 57 -3.03 -15.30 15.66
N ILE A 58 -3.23 -14.71 16.84
CA ILE A 58 -2.57 -15.13 18.08
C ILE A 58 -3.48 -16.12 18.82
N ASP A 59 -3.07 -17.39 18.84
CA ASP A 59 -3.70 -18.40 19.71
C ASP A 59 -3.07 -18.37 21.10
N GLN A 60 -3.83 -17.93 22.10
CA GLN A 60 -3.39 -17.86 23.50
C GLN A 60 -3.05 -19.23 24.11
N ASN A 61 -3.50 -20.32 23.50
CA ASN A 61 -3.23 -21.69 23.97
C ASN A 61 -2.07 -22.37 23.24
N SER A 62 -1.51 -21.73 22.21
CA SER A 62 -0.39 -22.26 21.43
C SER A 62 0.95 -21.85 22.07
N THR A 63 1.90 -22.79 22.14
CA THR A 63 3.28 -22.52 22.60
C THR A 63 4.12 -21.75 21.59
N ASN A 64 3.63 -21.59 20.35
CA ASN A 64 4.32 -20.87 19.28
C ASN A 64 3.89 -19.40 19.29
N ASN A 65 4.76 -18.52 19.77
CA ASN A 65 4.60 -17.08 19.60
C ASN A 65 4.80 -16.72 18.12
N ILE A 66 3.72 -16.36 17.43
CA ILE A 66 3.81 -15.77 16.10
C ILE A 66 4.38 -14.36 16.28
N LEU A 67 5.61 -14.15 15.81
CA LEU A 67 6.31 -12.87 15.89
C LEU A 67 6.09 -12.00 14.65
N ILE A 68 5.79 -12.63 13.52
CA ILE A 68 5.58 -11.97 12.22
C ILE A 68 4.30 -12.53 11.62
N SER A 69 3.39 -11.64 11.21
CA SER A 69 2.14 -12.00 10.55
C SER A 69 2.40 -12.65 9.19
N ASN A 70 1.59 -13.65 8.86
CA ASN A 70 1.58 -14.28 7.54
C ASN A 70 0.29 -13.97 6.76
N ARG A 71 -0.54 -13.03 7.24
CA ARG A 71 -1.78 -12.68 6.58
C ARG A 71 -1.54 -12.09 5.19
N LYS A 72 -2.52 -12.30 4.31
CA LYS A 72 -2.46 -11.87 2.89
C LYS A 72 -2.81 -10.40 2.69
N PHE A 73 -3.77 -9.89 3.45
CA PHE A 73 -4.40 -8.57 3.28
C PHE A 73 -4.43 -7.80 4.61
N LEU A 74 -4.95 -6.56 4.61
CA LEU A 74 -4.87 -5.67 5.77
C LEU A 74 -5.46 -6.28 7.03
N ASP A 75 -6.63 -6.89 6.91
CA ASP A 75 -7.43 -7.38 8.04
C ASP A 75 -7.48 -8.90 8.16
N GLY A 76 -6.68 -9.62 7.36
CA GLY A 76 -6.64 -11.09 7.39
C GLY A 76 -6.34 -11.71 6.03
N ASN A 77 -6.96 -12.86 5.75
CA ASN A 77 -6.72 -13.62 4.51
C ASN A 77 -7.76 -13.38 3.41
N HIS A 78 -8.75 -12.53 3.66
CA HIS A 78 -9.77 -12.13 2.70
C HIS A 78 -9.73 -10.62 2.48
N LEU A 79 -10.10 -10.19 1.27
CA LEU A 79 -10.23 -8.78 0.94
C LEU A 79 -11.38 -8.14 1.72
N THR A 80 -11.13 -6.92 2.17
CA THR A 80 -12.07 -6.06 2.88
C THR A 80 -12.18 -4.70 2.20
N LEU A 81 -13.12 -3.87 2.65
CA LEU A 81 -13.27 -2.49 2.18
C LEU A 81 -12.01 -1.64 2.39
N ALA A 82 -11.18 -1.96 3.38
CA ALA A 82 -9.89 -1.29 3.58
C ALA A 82 -8.94 -1.57 2.41
N ASP A 83 -8.88 -2.82 1.95
CA ASP A 83 -8.05 -3.22 0.83
C ASP A 83 -8.52 -2.57 -0.48
N CYS A 84 -9.83 -2.56 -0.72
CA CYS A 84 -10.43 -1.90 -1.88
C CYS A 84 -10.15 -0.39 -1.94
N ASN A 85 -9.93 0.26 -0.79
CA ASN A 85 -9.57 1.67 -0.72
C ASN A 85 -8.06 1.88 -0.96
N LEU A 86 -7.22 1.03 -0.35
CA LEU A 86 -5.78 1.23 -0.36
C LEU A 86 -5.09 0.68 -1.62
N LEU A 87 -5.48 -0.49 -2.12
CA LEU A 87 -4.81 -1.15 -3.25
C LEU A 87 -4.78 -0.30 -4.54
N PRO A 88 -5.90 0.33 -4.98
CA PRO A 88 -5.86 1.19 -6.16
C PRO A 88 -4.88 2.36 -5.98
N LYS A 89 -4.82 2.95 -4.78
CA LYS A 89 -3.90 4.04 -4.45
C LYS A 89 -2.45 3.57 -4.51
N LEU A 90 -2.14 2.42 -3.93
CA LEU A 90 -0.78 1.85 -3.95
C LEU A 90 -0.33 1.51 -5.38
N HIS A 91 -1.22 1.00 -6.22
CA HIS A 91 -0.92 0.72 -7.62
C HIS A 91 -0.59 2.00 -8.40
N VAL A 92 -1.40 3.05 -8.24
CA VAL A 92 -1.11 4.37 -8.82
C VAL A 92 0.26 4.90 -8.35
N ILE A 93 0.56 4.80 -7.05
CA ILE A 93 1.87 5.22 -6.51
C ILE A 93 3.00 4.43 -7.18
N LYS A 94 2.89 3.09 -7.25
CA LYS A 94 3.92 2.23 -7.84
C LYS A 94 4.22 2.61 -9.29
N VAL A 95 3.20 2.83 -10.12
CA VAL A 95 3.38 3.16 -11.54
C VAL A 95 3.88 4.59 -11.72
N ALA A 96 3.19 5.57 -11.15
CA ALA A 96 3.50 6.98 -11.38
C ALA A 96 4.79 7.44 -10.68
N ALA A 97 5.06 6.99 -9.45
CA ALA A 97 6.32 7.34 -8.75
C ALA A 97 7.54 6.75 -9.47
N LYS A 98 7.42 5.53 -10.02
CA LYS A 98 8.48 4.92 -10.83
C LYS A 98 8.74 5.73 -12.10
N LYS A 99 7.68 6.10 -12.83
CA LYS A 99 7.81 6.83 -14.09
C LYS A 99 8.38 8.24 -13.93
N PHE A 100 7.91 9.01 -12.96
CA PHE A 100 8.20 10.44 -12.88
C PHE A 100 9.25 10.82 -11.83
N CYS A 101 9.46 9.97 -10.82
CA CYS A 101 10.40 10.25 -9.73
C CYS A 101 11.53 9.21 -9.64
N ASN A 102 11.53 8.17 -10.48
CA ASN A 102 12.42 7.00 -10.35
C ASN A 102 12.43 6.41 -8.93
N PHE A 103 11.28 6.49 -8.26
CA PHE A 103 11.09 5.96 -6.92
C PHE A 103 10.51 4.55 -7.01
N ASP A 104 11.11 3.62 -6.28
CA ASP A 104 10.59 2.28 -6.05
C ASP A 104 10.30 2.08 -4.56
N ILE A 105 9.30 1.26 -4.26
CA ILE A 105 9.05 0.83 -2.88
C ILE A 105 10.27 0.01 -2.41
N PRO A 106 10.97 0.41 -1.33
CA PRO A 106 12.14 -0.31 -0.87
C PRO A 106 11.88 -1.80 -0.61
N ALA A 107 12.81 -2.67 -1.03
CA ALA A 107 12.69 -4.13 -0.87
C ALA A 107 12.60 -4.58 0.60
N GLN A 108 13.10 -3.75 1.53
CA GLN A 108 13.03 -4.00 2.97
C GLN A 108 11.60 -3.97 3.54
N PHE A 109 10.63 -3.39 2.83
CA PHE A 109 9.22 -3.38 3.24
C PHE A 109 8.53 -4.68 2.81
N THR A 110 8.92 -5.77 3.48
CA THR A 110 8.54 -7.15 3.12
C THR A 110 7.04 -7.41 3.27
N GLY A 111 6.37 -6.77 4.24
CA GLY A 111 4.94 -6.86 4.45
C GLY A 111 4.18 -6.19 3.31
N VAL A 112 4.62 -4.99 2.89
CA VAL A 112 4.05 -4.28 1.73
C VAL A 112 4.20 -5.10 0.45
N TRP A 113 5.39 -5.67 0.20
CA TRP A 113 5.59 -6.53 -0.96
C TRP A 113 4.75 -7.81 -0.91
N ARG A 114 4.63 -8.46 0.25
CA ARG A 114 3.74 -9.61 0.44
C ARG A 114 2.29 -9.24 0.13
N TYR A 115 1.83 -8.09 0.62
CA TYR A 115 0.48 -7.59 0.38
C TYR A 115 0.20 -7.32 -1.09
N LEU A 116 1.09 -6.58 -1.77
CA LEU A 116 0.97 -6.27 -3.19
C LEU A 116 0.99 -7.55 -4.04
N ASN A 117 1.90 -8.48 -3.76
CA ASN A 117 1.99 -9.73 -4.51
C ASN A 117 0.72 -10.59 -4.37
N ASN A 118 0.15 -10.67 -3.16
CA ASN A 118 -1.13 -11.33 -2.95
C ASN A 118 -2.26 -10.62 -3.71
N ALA A 119 -2.30 -9.29 -3.70
CA ALA A 119 -3.32 -8.52 -4.41
C ALA A 119 -3.23 -8.70 -5.93
N TYR A 120 -2.05 -8.60 -6.54
CA TYR A 120 -1.88 -8.80 -7.99
C TYR A 120 -2.19 -10.23 -8.44
N ALA A 121 -2.12 -11.21 -7.55
CA ALA A 121 -2.53 -12.59 -7.84
C ALA A 121 -4.06 -12.80 -7.80
N MET A 122 -4.83 -11.85 -7.26
CA MET A 122 -6.29 -11.89 -7.25
C MET A 122 -6.87 -11.32 -8.54
N GLU A 123 -7.89 -11.98 -9.09
CA GLU A 123 -8.57 -11.52 -10.30
C GLU A 123 -9.33 -10.21 -10.06
N GLU A 124 -9.93 -10.07 -8.88
CA GLU A 124 -10.72 -8.89 -8.49
C GLU A 124 -9.90 -7.60 -8.53
N PHE A 125 -8.60 -7.70 -8.24
CA PHE A 125 -7.71 -6.56 -8.32
C PHE A 125 -7.08 -6.42 -9.71
N SER A 126 -6.49 -7.49 -10.24
CA SER A 126 -5.76 -7.44 -11.51
C SER A 126 -6.63 -7.04 -12.70
N GLN A 127 -7.91 -7.46 -12.74
CA GLN A 127 -8.84 -7.13 -13.82
C GLN A 127 -9.46 -5.73 -13.70
N THR A 128 -9.28 -5.06 -12.56
CA THR A 128 -9.82 -3.71 -12.32
C THR A 128 -8.74 -2.63 -12.36
N CYS A 129 -7.46 -3.02 -12.40
CA CYS A 129 -6.36 -2.09 -12.61
C CYS A 129 -6.42 -1.50 -14.03
N PRO A 130 -6.39 -0.16 -14.18
CA PRO A 130 -6.21 0.44 -15.49
C PRO A 130 -4.84 0.09 -16.05
N ALA A 131 -4.66 0.21 -17.37
CA ALA A 131 -3.35 0.05 -17.97
C ALA A 131 -2.37 1.11 -17.45
N ASP A 132 -1.11 0.73 -17.23
CA ASP A 132 -0.08 1.64 -16.69
C ASP A 132 -0.02 2.98 -17.46
N ILE A 133 -0.19 2.93 -18.79
CA ILE A 133 -0.20 4.13 -19.65
C ILE A 133 -1.31 5.13 -19.30
N GLU A 134 -2.48 4.66 -18.83
CA GLU A 134 -3.58 5.54 -18.43
C GLU A 134 -3.25 6.27 -17.13
N ILE A 135 -2.59 5.58 -16.20
CA ILE A 135 -2.08 6.18 -14.96
C ILE A 135 -1.01 7.21 -15.33
N GLU A 136 -0.05 6.84 -16.17
CA GLU A 136 1.01 7.75 -16.61
C GLU A 136 0.43 9.02 -17.23
N ASN A 137 -0.49 8.88 -18.21
CA ASN A 137 -1.14 9.99 -18.90
C ASN A 137 -1.88 10.92 -17.93
N THR A 138 -2.52 10.36 -16.90
CA THR A 138 -3.20 11.14 -15.85
C THR A 138 -2.22 12.02 -15.07
N TYR A 139 -0.99 11.54 -14.85
CA TYR A 139 0.03 12.22 -14.06
C TYR A 139 1.03 13.06 -14.86
N VAL A 140 1.06 12.95 -16.20
CA VAL A 140 1.95 13.75 -17.07
C VAL A 140 1.88 15.23 -16.74
N ASN A 141 0.70 15.81 -16.59
CA ASN A 141 0.54 17.25 -16.31
C ASN A 141 0.82 17.64 -14.85
N VAL A 142 0.69 16.68 -13.93
CA VAL A 142 0.91 16.88 -12.50
C VAL A 142 2.41 16.87 -12.18
N ALA A 143 3.13 15.91 -12.78
CA ALA A 143 4.57 15.74 -12.60
C ALA A 143 5.40 16.54 -13.63
N GLY A 144 4.82 16.87 -14.79
CA GLY A 144 5.48 17.56 -15.90
C GLY A 144 5.58 19.08 -15.76
N LYS A 145 5.01 19.68 -14.70
CA LYS A 145 5.26 21.09 -14.35
C LYS A 145 6.66 21.26 -13.77
N LYS A 146 7.68 21.04 -14.60
CA LYS A 146 9.04 21.53 -14.35
C LYS A 146 9.00 23.04 -14.58
N LYS A 147 8.96 23.82 -13.50
CA LYS A 147 9.34 25.24 -13.56
C LYS A 147 10.85 25.33 -13.48
#